data_AF-A0A1E4TKB8-F1
#
_entry.id   AF-A0A1E4TKB8-F1
#
_cell.length_a   1.000
_cell.length_b   1.000
_cell.length_c   1.000
_cell.angle_alpha   90.00
_cell.angle_beta   90.00
_cell.angle_gamma   90.00
#
_symmetry.space_group_name_H-M   'P 1'
#
loop_
_entity.id
_entity.type
_entity.pdbx_description
1 polymer ?
#
loop_
_entity_poly.entity_id
_entity_poly.type
_entity_poly.pdbx_seq_one_letter_code
_entity_poly.pdbx_strand_id
1 'polypeptide(L)' 'MAFKMQNNRTFVLDVTTRLVQVITIEPGIYIPENDPDVPSAYHGIGIRIEDNVCVGTKQPFVLTSAALKEVSDIENVLNE' A
#
# COMPACT_ATOMS: atom_id res chain seq x y z
N MET A 1 -6.54 14.90 7.71
CA MET A 1 -5.84 13.60 7.73
C MET A 1 -4.53 13.83 7.01
N ALA A 2 -3.41 13.79 7.73
CA ALA A 2 -2.10 14.12 7.16
C ALA A 2 -1.14 12.97 7.44
N PHE A 3 -0.48 12.48 6.40
CA PHE A 3 0.65 11.56 6.54
C PHE A 3 1.90 12.40 6.74
N LYS A 4 2.60 12.18 7.85
CA LYS A 4 3.89 12.81 8.14
C LYS A 4 4.99 11.78 7.94
N MET A 5 5.90 12.05 7.01
CA MET A 5 7.12 11.26 6.88
C MET A 5 7.95 11.42 8.17
N GLN A 6 8.18 10.33 8.89
CA GLN A 6 9.04 10.33 10.09
C GLN A 6 10.50 10.04 9.74
N ASN A 7 10.75 9.31 8.67
CA ASN A 7 12.08 9.04 8.10
C ASN A 7 11.94 8.55 6.63
N ASN A 8 13.05 8.24 5.96
CA ASN A 8 13.08 7.76 4.56
C ASN A 8 12.32 6.44 4.28
N ARG A 9 11.74 5.79 5.29
CA ARG A 9 11.04 4.50 5.18
C ARG A 9 9.71 4.45 5.94
N THR A 10 9.35 5.48 6.69
CA THR A 10 8.20 5.43 7.59
C THR A 10 7.33 6.67 7.41
N PHE A 11 6.11 6.44 6.96
CA PHE A 11 5.03 7.42 7.00
C PHE A 11 4.17 7.15 8.23
N VAL A 12 3.97 8.16 9.06
CA VAL A 12 3.03 8.08 10.18
C VAL A 12 1.79 8.85 9.84
N LEU A 13 0.65 8.17 9.99
CA LEU A 13 -0.64 8.80 9.87
C LEU A 13 -0.93 9.57 11.15
N ASP A 14 -0.96 10.91 11.07
CA ASP A 14 -1.43 11.75 12.15
C ASP A 14 -2.96 11.86 12.06
N VAL A 15 -3.63 10.99 12.81
CA VAL A 15 -5.08 10.98 12.95
C VAL A 15 -5.46 11.28 14.38
N THR A 16 -6.10 12.44 14.57
CA THR A 16 -6.95 12.70 15.73
C THR A 16 -8.20 11.83 15.60
N THR A 17 -8.06 10.51 15.81
CA THR A 17 -9.16 9.55 15.58
C THR A 17 -10.28 9.77 16.58
N ARG A 18 -11.48 10.07 16.08
CA ARG A 18 -12.73 9.81 16.81
C ARG A 18 -12.88 8.29 16.97
N LEU A 19 -13.65 7.85 17.98
CA LEU A 19 -13.91 6.43 18.28
C LEU A 19 -14.18 5.62 16.99
N VAL A 20 -13.25 4.72 16.67
CA VAL A 20 -13.27 3.74 15.57
C VAL A 20 -13.47 4.33 14.16
N GLN A 21 -12.37 4.38 13.40
CA GLN A 21 -12.36 4.75 11.99
C GLN A 21 -11.71 3.65 11.15
N VAL A 22 -12.26 3.40 9.96
CA VAL A 22 -11.69 2.52 8.93
C VAL A 22 -11.24 3.39 7.75
N ILE A 23 -10.04 3.13 7.26
CA ILE A 23 -9.40 3.84 6.15
C ILE A 23 -8.72 2.86 5.19
N THR A 24 -8.45 3.29 3.96
CA THR A 24 -7.57 2.58 3.03
C THR A 24 -6.11 3.00 3.23
N ILE A 25 -5.20 2.05 3.01
CA ILE A 25 -3.77 2.30 2.83
C ILE A 25 -3.40 1.75 1.45
N GLU A 26 -3.12 2.63 0.50
CA GLU A 26 -3.12 2.31 -0.94
C GLU A 26 -1.94 2.89 -1.75
N PRO A 27 -0.67 2.65 -1.36
CA PRO A 27 0.47 3.12 -2.14
C PRO A 27 0.48 2.51 -3.56
N GLY A 28 0.83 3.34 -4.54
CA GLY A 28 0.99 2.89 -5.92
C GLY A 28 2.08 3.65 -6.68
N ILE A 29 2.67 2.99 -7.68
CA ILE A 29 3.66 3.52 -8.61
C ILE A 29 3.13 3.26 -10.02
N TYR A 30 3.16 4.28 -10.87
CA TYR A 30 2.69 4.22 -12.24
C TYR A 30 3.73 4.83 -13.16
N ILE A 31 4.22 4.06 -14.13
CA ILE A 31 5.27 4.46 -15.06
C ILE A 31 4.65 4.60 -16.45
N PRO A 32 4.64 5.80 -17.04
CA PRO A 32 4.16 6.01 -18.41
C PRO A 32 4.92 5.17 -19.44
N GLU A 33 4.27 4.84 -20.56
CA GLU A 33 4.84 4.03 -21.65
C GLU A 33 6.10 4.65 -22.30
N ASN A 34 6.28 5.97 -22.21
CA ASN A 34 7.35 6.69 -22.89
C ASN A 34 8.11 7.63 -21.92
N ASP A 35 8.33 7.20 -20.68
CA ASP A 35 9.07 7.99 -19.70
C ASP A 35 10.59 7.92 -19.96
N PRO A 36 11.25 9.01 -20.43
CA PRO A 36 12.66 8.98 -20.79
C PRO A 36 13.59 8.83 -19.58
N ASP A 37 13.11 9.10 -18.36
CA ASP A 37 13.91 9.08 -17.14
C ASP A 37 13.91 7.71 -16.45
N VAL A 38 13.13 6.75 -16.97
CA VAL A 38 12.97 5.41 -16.42
C VAL A 38 13.44 4.36 -17.43
N PRO A 39 14.17 3.30 -17.01
CA PRO A 39 14.54 2.20 -17.90
C PRO A 39 13.32 1.58 -18.59
N SER A 40 13.43 1.29 -19.90
CA SER A 40 12.32 0.81 -20.73
C SER A 40 11.68 -0.50 -20.26
N ALA A 41 12.40 -1.30 -19.47
CA ALA A 41 11.87 -2.53 -18.87
C ALA A 41 10.70 -2.27 -17.89
N TYR A 42 10.52 -1.03 -17.42
CA TYR A 42 9.46 -0.67 -16.48
C TYR A 42 8.36 0.19 -17.10
N HIS A 43 8.47 0.53 -18.39
CA HIS A 43 7.46 1.34 -19.09
C HIS A 43 6.12 0.63 -19.14
N GLY A 44 5.04 1.40 -18.98
CA GLY A 44 3.67 0.87 -19.00
C GLY A 44 3.27 0.10 -17.74
N ILE A 45 4.16 -0.06 -16.75
CA ILE A 45 3.85 -0.77 -15.51
C ILE A 45 3.16 0.16 -14.50
N GLY A 46 2.02 -0.29 -13.99
CA GLY A 46 1.31 0.32 -12.87
C GLY A 46 1.02 -0.71 -11.79
N ILE A 47 1.45 -0.44 -10.55
CA ILE A 47 1.25 -1.32 -9.40
C ILE A 47 0.65 -0.50 -8.27
N ARG A 48 -0.42 -1.01 -7.63
CA ARG A 48 -1.01 -0.48 -6.40
C ARG A 48 -1.35 -1.64 -5.47
N ILE A 49 -0.97 -1.54 -4.21
CA ILE A 49 -1.36 -2.49 -3.16
C ILE A 49 -2.24 -1.72 -2.19
N GLU A 50 -3.41 -2.28 -1.87
CA GLU A 50 -4.42 -1.61 -1.06
C GLU A 50 -4.93 -2.53 0.06
N ASP A 51 -5.03 -1.98 1.28
CA ASP A 51 -5.63 -2.63 2.44
C ASP A 51 -6.61 -1.71 3.17
N ASN A 52 -7.66 -2.30 3.74
CA ASN A 52 -8.56 -1.63 4.68
C ASN A 52 -8.05 -1.80 6.11
N VAL A 53 -7.86 -0.69 6.82
CA VAL A 53 -7.28 -0.65 8.17
C VAL A 53 -8.21 0.06 9.15
N CYS A 54 -8.52 -0.61 10.26
CA CYS A 54 -9.22 -0.02 11.39
C CYS A 54 -8.21 0.57 12.38
N VAL A 55 -8.28 1.89 12.64
CA VAL A 55 -7.29 2.62 13.45
C VAL A 55 -7.74 2.82 14.91
N GLY A 56 -9.03 2.65 15.20
CA GLY A 56 -9.57 2.90 16.56
C GLY A 56 -9.37 1.77 17.58
N THR A 57 -8.62 0.73 17.23
CA THR A 57 -8.18 -0.33 18.14
C THR A 57 -6.85 0.05 18.80
N LYS A 58 -6.44 -0.62 19.90
CA LYS A 58 -5.14 -0.35 20.56
C LYS A 58 -3.94 -0.41 19.61
N GLN A 59 -4.08 -1.14 18.50
CA GLN A 59 -3.15 -1.21 17.37
C GLN A 59 -3.97 -1.25 16.07
N PRO A 60 -3.44 -0.79 14.92
CA PRO A 60 -4.15 -0.89 13.64
C PRO A 60 -4.51 -2.34 13.31
N PHE A 61 -5.73 -2.58 12.85
CA PHE A 61 -6.19 -3.91 12.45
C PHE A 61 -6.47 -3.94 10.95
N VAL A 62 -5.79 -4.85 10.23
CA VAL A 62 -5.91 -5.01 8.77
C VAL A 62 -7.06 -5.96 8.45
N LEU A 63 -8.16 -5.40 7.94
CA LEU A 63 -9.41 -6.11 7.64
C LEU A 63 -9.29 -7.01 6.40
N THR A 64 -8.39 -6.67 5.49
CA THR A 64 -8.16 -7.35 4.20
C THR A 64 -6.88 -8.18 4.17
N SER A 65 -6.39 -8.58 5.34
CA SER A 65 -5.15 -9.34 5.49
C SER A 65 -5.16 -10.72 4.80
N ALA A 66 -6.34 -11.28 4.52
CA ALA A 66 -6.47 -12.55 3.80
C ALA A 66 -6.11 -12.48 2.31
N ALA A 67 -6.11 -11.29 1.70
CA ALA A 67 -5.65 -11.12 0.32
C ALA A 67 -4.11 -11.18 0.29
N LEU A 68 -3.58 -12.18 -0.41
CA LEU A 68 -2.14 -12.37 -0.60
C LEU A 68 -1.56 -11.18 -1.35
N LYS A 69 -0.41 -10.69 -0.86
CA LYS A 69 0.26 -9.50 -1.40
C LYS A 69 1.79 -9.60 -1.41
N GLU A 70 2.35 -10.63 -0.79
CA GLU A 70 3.76 -10.96 -0.92
C GLU A 70 4.01 -11.64 -2.26
N VAL A 71 5.14 -11.32 -2.90
CA VAL A 71 5.47 -11.83 -4.24
C VAL A 71 5.45 -13.36 -4.26
N SER A 72 6.09 -13.99 -3.27
CA SER A 72 6.15 -15.45 -3.15
C SER A 72 4.77 -16.09 -3.01
N ASP A 73 3.86 -15.47 -2.25
CA ASP A 73 2.54 -16.02 -2.02
C ASP A 73 1.69 -15.99 -3.29
N ILE A 74 1.79 -14.89 -4.06
CA ILE A 74 1.12 -14.75 -5.35
C ILE A 74 1.68 -15.74 -6.37
N GLU A 75 3.01 -15.82 -6.47
CA GLU A 75 3.68 -16.76 -7.40
C GLU A 75 3.35 -18.22 -7.08
N ASN A 76 3.25 -18.59 -5.80
CA ASN A 76 2.88 -19.94 -5.42
C ASN A 76 1.48 -20.30 -5.89
N VAL A 77 0.48 -19.43 -5.64
CA VAL A 77 -0.93 -19.71 -6.03
C VAL A 77 -1.13 -19.73 -7.55
N LEU A 78 -0.36 -18.97 -8.32
CA LEU A 78 -0.50 -18.92 -9.79
C LEU A 78 0.22 -20.05 -10.53
N ASN A 79 1.20 -20.68 -9.90
CA ASN A 79 2.00 -21.76 -10.49
C ASN A 79 1.54 -23.17 -10.05
N GLU A 80 0.48 -23.26 -9.25
CA GLU A 80 -0.26 -24.49 -8.93
C GLU A 80 -1.26 -24.88 -10.03
#